data_AF-A0A949IJ95-F1
#
_entry.id   AF-A0A949IJ95-F1
#
_cell.length_a   1.000
_cell.length_b   1.000
_cell.length_c   1.000
_cell.angle_alpha   90.00
_cell.angle_beta   90.00
_cell.angle_gamma   90.00
#
_symmetry.space_group_name_H-M   'P 1'
#
loop_
_entity.id
_entity.type
_entity.pdbx_description
1 polymer ?
#
loop_
_entity_poly.entity_id
_entity_poly.type
_entity_poly.pdbx_seq_one_letter_code
_entity_poly.pdbx_strand_id
1 'polypeptide(L)'
;MSDSASPADVGVPLVARAIRPALSHRVYTLIGFAWPAFGFLFLFLLCSTDWFALPIPVWQLFVPACLVALGLGHIVALLLESDRTTALLYYFKRGMPVIFYQRFAVLQEPGDEPTAALSGQPAIVFGGRRILFSAVDELYLTFLGILEIKSYAASGRLTGSTGINRADLLVRVPIGALPLDEQKKLVEIFRSYRPGLTVSKRLDDRLKSPIVKGQAAIAATGAMILLFALFDVSYATFTWLEMLRDYYGSQLCARQSAGAATFLNYQGTAAMTVPARAAQLYERAEALRLHPARLSWAYRALFANGNSGAQLSDIRAETLYRLGRHQEAIDVLEAALPLKTSGFKTQLQLARYLSRAGRNDEARALMDAVLEKHKDVLLPRLYELVLLPKGGDSAELYNKYLAELDEEVFGEEPAWPPGGEKPLMEMWRREDLDFLAQYFLKLPSRPGKGQ
;
A
#
# COMPACT_ATOMS: atom_id res chain seq x y z
N MET A 1 -43.07 -17.45 61.69
CA MET A 1 -41.87 -16.58 61.71
C MET A 1 -40.66 -17.47 61.92
N SER A 2 -40.01 -17.85 60.83
CA SER A 2 -38.72 -18.54 60.83
C SER A 2 -38.00 -18.04 59.59
N ASP A 3 -37.31 -16.90 59.75
CA ASP A 3 -36.51 -16.27 58.72
C ASP A 3 -35.27 -17.13 58.44
N SER A 4 -35.31 -17.89 57.35
CA SER A 4 -34.12 -18.42 56.70
C SER A 4 -33.52 -17.32 55.81
N ALA A 5 -32.70 -16.45 56.40
CA ALA A 5 -31.87 -15.53 55.63
C ALA A 5 -30.81 -16.33 54.85
N SER A 6 -30.92 -16.31 53.52
CA SER A 6 -29.90 -16.82 52.59
C SER A 6 -28.59 -16.05 52.77
N PRO A 7 -27.41 -16.72 52.85
CA PRO A 7 -26.13 -16.04 52.89
C PRO A 7 -25.76 -15.58 51.48
N ALA A 8 -26.26 -14.42 51.07
CA ALA A 8 -25.86 -13.77 49.82
C ALA A 8 -25.39 -12.34 50.09
N ASP A 9 -24.25 -12.00 49.47
CA ASP A 9 -23.73 -10.65 49.22
C ASP A 9 -23.10 -9.86 50.37
N VAL A 10 -22.11 -10.46 51.06
CA VAL A 10 -20.97 -9.65 51.52
C VAL A 10 -20.03 -9.49 50.32
N GLY A 11 -20.04 -8.31 49.71
CA GLY A 11 -19.28 -8.00 48.50
C GLY A 11 -17.79 -8.17 48.71
N VAL A 12 -17.23 -9.29 48.25
CA VAL A 12 -15.79 -9.51 48.23
C VAL A 12 -15.17 -8.50 47.26
N PRO A 13 -14.18 -7.69 47.68
CA PRO A 13 -13.49 -6.78 46.78
C PRO A 13 -12.82 -7.56 45.64
N LEU A 14 -13.03 -7.10 44.41
CA LEU A 14 -12.39 -7.67 43.21
C LEU A 14 -11.21 -6.80 42.74
N VAL A 15 -10.10 -7.44 42.42
CA VAL A 15 -8.93 -6.84 41.77
C VAL A 15 -8.99 -7.10 40.27
N ALA A 16 -8.75 -6.04 39.49
CA ALA A 16 -8.76 -6.10 38.03
C ALA A 16 -7.34 -6.30 37.46
N ARG A 17 -7.10 -7.41 36.76
CA ARG A 17 -5.83 -7.69 36.07
C ARG A 17 -6.01 -7.74 34.55
N ALA A 18 -5.32 -6.86 33.84
CA ALA A 18 -5.36 -6.85 32.37
C ALA A 18 -4.47 -7.94 31.76
N ILE A 19 -5.05 -8.74 30.87
CA ILE A 19 -4.32 -9.66 29.98
C ILE A 19 -3.98 -8.91 28.70
N ARG A 20 -2.70 -8.92 28.31
CA ARG A 20 -2.21 -8.26 27.09
C ARG A 20 -1.98 -9.28 25.97
N PRO A 21 -2.24 -8.93 24.70
CA PRO A 21 -1.82 -9.75 23.58
C PRO A 21 -0.29 -9.89 23.51
N ALA A 22 0.16 -10.94 22.84
CA ALA A 22 1.57 -11.17 22.53
C ALA A 22 2.17 -9.97 21.79
N LEU A 23 3.45 -9.69 22.03
CA LEU A 23 4.16 -8.59 21.38
C LEU A 23 4.10 -8.71 19.85
N SER A 24 4.28 -9.91 19.31
CA SER A 24 4.19 -10.17 17.88
C SER A 24 2.81 -9.80 17.31
N HIS A 25 1.72 -10.21 17.98
CA HIS A 25 0.36 -9.84 17.58
C HIS A 25 0.18 -8.32 17.53
N ARG A 26 0.69 -7.60 18.54
CA ARG A 26 0.65 -6.13 18.60
C ARG A 26 1.39 -5.52 17.42
N VAL A 27 2.58 -6.01 17.10
CA VAL A 27 3.35 -5.50 15.97
C VAL A 27 2.68 -5.82 14.63
N TYR A 28 2.15 -7.04 14.44
CA TYR A 28 1.39 -7.40 13.24
C TYR A 28 0.17 -6.51 13.03
N THR A 29 -0.62 -6.29 14.08
CA THR A 29 -1.79 -5.40 14.02
C THR A 29 -1.38 -3.97 13.72
N LEU A 30 -0.32 -3.46 14.36
CA LEU A 30 0.20 -2.12 14.12
C LEU A 30 0.63 -1.93 12.65
N ILE A 31 1.45 -2.85 12.13
CA ILE A 31 1.93 -2.79 10.75
C ILE A 31 0.75 -2.92 9.76
N GLY A 32 -0.23 -3.78 10.07
CA GLY A 32 -1.44 -3.94 9.27
C GLY A 32 -2.23 -2.64 9.08
N PHE A 33 -2.28 -1.77 10.09
CA PHE A 33 -2.89 -0.44 9.98
C PHE A 33 -1.93 0.64 9.46
N ALA A 34 -0.63 0.50 9.70
CA ALA A 34 0.37 1.43 9.19
C ALA A 34 0.52 1.35 7.67
N TRP A 35 0.33 0.18 7.05
CA TRP A 35 0.50 0.00 5.61
C TRP A 35 -0.49 0.84 4.77
N PRO A 36 -1.82 0.80 5.02
CA PRO A 36 -2.75 1.68 4.33
C PRO A 36 -2.52 3.16 4.65
N ALA A 37 -2.15 3.49 5.89
CA ALA A 37 -1.83 4.86 6.29
C ALA A 37 -0.63 5.41 5.50
N PHE A 38 0.43 4.60 5.38
CA PHE A 38 1.58 4.92 4.53
C PHE A 38 1.16 5.10 3.06
N GLY A 39 0.37 4.18 2.52
CA GLY A 39 -0.14 4.27 1.14
C GLY A 39 -0.90 5.58 0.90
N PHE A 40 -1.77 5.99 1.84
CA PHE A 40 -2.49 7.26 1.75
C PHE A 40 -1.57 8.48 1.82
N LEU A 41 -0.62 8.50 2.77
CA LEU A 41 0.37 9.58 2.89
C LEU A 41 1.21 9.71 1.62
N PHE A 42 1.63 8.57 1.05
CA PHE A 42 2.42 8.53 -0.18
C PHE A 42 1.62 8.96 -1.40
N LEU A 43 0.35 8.55 -1.52
CA LEU A 43 -0.54 9.03 -2.58
C LEU A 43 -0.81 10.53 -2.48
N PHE A 44 -1.03 11.04 -1.27
CA PHE A 44 -1.19 12.48 -1.04
C PHE A 44 0.06 13.26 -1.49
N LEU A 45 1.26 12.75 -1.15
CA LEU A 45 2.52 13.30 -1.62
C LEU A 45 2.59 13.29 -3.16
N LEU A 46 2.30 12.16 -3.81
CA LEU A 46 2.28 12.00 -5.27
C LEU A 46 1.33 12.96 -5.98
N CYS A 47 0.16 13.24 -5.38
CA CYS A 47 -0.84 14.14 -5.94
C CYS A 47 -0.54 15.62 -5.71
N SER A 48 0.45 15.95 -4.87
CA SER A 48 0.90 17.32 -4.63
C SER A 48 2.13 17.66 -5.46
N THR A 49 2.40 18.96 -5.65
CA THR A 49 3.63 19.45 -6.28
C THR A 49 4.60 20.09 -5.27
N ASP A 50 4.19 20.27 -4.02
CA ASP A 50 4.96 21.01 -3.02
C ASP A 50 6.28 20.34 -2.68
N TRP A 51 6.34 19.01 -2.83
CA TRP A 51 7.55 18.23 -2.57
C TRP A 51 8.69 18.50 -3.57
N PHE A 52 8.41 19.12 -4.72
CA PHE A 52 9.45 19.60 -5.64
C PHE A 52 10.27 20.76 -5.06
N ALA A 53 9.67 21.55 -4.17
CA ALA A 53 10.28 22.74 -3.59
C ALA A 53 10.93 22.48 -2.22
N LEU A 54 10.88 21.25 -1.72
CA LEU A 54 11.49 20.93 -0.43
C LEU A 54 13.00 21.15 -0.48
N PRO A 55 13.60 21.78 0.55
CA PRO A 55 15.05 22.03 0.59
C PRO A 55 15.85 20.76 0.91
N ILE A 56 15.18 19.70 1.35
CA ILE A 56 15.77 18.41 1.70
C ILE A 56 15.51 17.36 0.61
N PRO A 57 16.39 16.36 0.47
CA PRO A 57 16.14 15.22 -0.40
C PRO A 57 14.86 14.47 0.01
N VAL A 58 13.99 14.20 -0.95
CA VAL A 58 12.71 13.49 -0.73
C VAL A 58 12.99 12.11 -0.16
N TRP A 59 14.05 11.45 -0.60
CA TRP A 59 14.43 10.14 -0.06
C TRP A 59 14.66 10.14 1.45
N GLN A 60 14.99 11.27 2.10
CA GLN A 60 15.15 11.35 3.56
C GLN A 60 13.81 11.35 4.32
N LEU A 61 12.70 11.61 3.63
CA LEU A 61 11.36 11.62 4.23
C LEU A 61 10.81 10.23 4.51
N PHE A 62 11.44 9.16 4.01
CA PHE A 62 10.91 7.80 4.18
C PHE A 62 10.81 7.39 5.65
N VAL A 63 11.80 7.72 6.50
CA VAL A 63 11.76 7.41 7.94
C VAL A 63 10.65 8.20 8.64
N PRO A 64 10.58 9.54 8.52
CA PRO A 64 9.44 10.30 9.02
C PRO A 64 8.09 9.76 8.54
N ALA A 65 7.96 9.43 7.26
CA ALA A 65 6.72 8.88 6.69
C ALA A 65 6.35 7.54 7.34
N CYS A 66 7.30 6.62 7.52
CA CYS A 66 7.09 5.36 8.24
C CYS A 66 6.66 5.62 9.69
N LEU A 67 7.32 6.53 10.41
CA LEU A 67 7.01 6.83 11.80
C LEU A 67 5.62 7.45 11.95
N VAL A 68 5.25 8.37 11.06
CA VAL A 68 3.89 8.95 11.01
C VAL A 68 2.88 7.86 10.67
N ALA A 69 3.14 7.01 9.70
CA ALA A 69 2.25 5.89 9.35
C ALA A 69 2.06 4.92 10.51
N LEU A 70 3.13 4.58 11.25
CA LEU A 70 3.06 3.78 12.47
C LEU A 70 2.27 4.51 13.57
N GLY A 71 2.50 5.81 13.76
CA GLY A 71 1.75 6.62 14.72
C GLY A 71 0.25 6.67 14.40
N LEU A 72 -0.12 6.90 13.15
CA LEU A 72 -1.50 6.87 12.68
C LEU A 72 -2.11 5.48 12.81
N GLY A 73 -1.38 4.43 12.42
CA GLY A 73 -1.81 3.05 12.59
C GLY A 73 -2.04 2.68 14.06
N HIS A 74 -1.19 3.18 14.96
CA HIS A 74 -1.36 3.02 16.41
C HIS A 74 -2.62 3.71 16.92
N ILE A 75 -2.86 4.96 16.51
CA ILE A 75 -4.06 5.72 16.88
C ILE A 75 -5.32 5.00 16.38
N VAL A 76 -5.34 4.56 15.12
CA VAL A 76 -6.47 3.81 14.54
C VAL A 76 -6.69 2.50 15.32
N ALA A 77 -5.65 1.75 15.64
CA ALA A 77 -5.77 0.53 16.42
C ALA A 77 -6.35 0.79 17.83
N LEU A 78 -5.89 1.84 18.52
CA LEU A 78 -6.45 2.24 19.82
C LEU A 78 -7.90 2.68 19.72
N LEU A 79 -8.27 3.42 18.68
CA LEU A 79 -9.66 3.82 18.44
C LEU A 79 -10.55 2.60 18.21
N LEU A 80 -10.11 1.62 17.43
CA LEU A 80 -10.86 0.39 17.14
C LEU A 80 -10.98 -0.55 18.36
N GLU A 81 -10.01 -0.50 19.28
CA GLU A 81 -10.04 -1.23 20.56
C GLU A 81 -10.83 -0.49 21.66
N SER A 82 -11.12 0.79 21.47
CA SER A 82 -11.74 1.62 22.50
C SER A 82 -13.15 1.16 22.88
N ASP A 83 -13.54 1.46 24.13
CA ASP A 83 -14.86 1.10 24.66
C ASP A 83 -15.97 1.88 23.93
N ARG A 84 -15.66 3.09 23.44
CA ARG A 84 -16.57 3.91 22.62
C ARG A 84 -16.90 3.22 21.29
N THR A 85 -15.89 2.72 20.58
CA THR A 85 -16.10 2.00 19.31
C THR A 85 -16.81 0.66 19.55
N THR A 86 -16.48 -0.01 20.65
CA THR A 86 -17.16 -1.24 21.07
C THR A 86 -18.64 -1.01 21.36
N ALA A 87 -18.98 0.11 22.01
CA ALA A 87 -20.36 0.52 22.26
C ALA A 87 -21.09 0.90 20.97
N LEU A 88 -20.44 1.66 20.07
CA LEU A 88 -21.00 2.03 18.77
C LEU A 88 -21.34 0.80 17.92
N LEU A 89 -20.47 -0.21 17.94
CA LEU A 89 -20.62 -1.45 17.17
C LEU A 89 -21.27 -2.59 17.98
N TYR A 90 -21.95 -2.27 19.09
CA TYR A 90 -22.50 -3.26 20.00
C TYR A 90 -23.43 -4.25 19.29
N TYR A 91 -24.31 -3.79 18.42
CA TYR A 91 -25.26 -4.64 17.69
C TYR A 91 -24.57 -5.65 16.77
N PHE A 92 -23.45 -5.27 16.14
CA PHE A 92 -22.72 -6.12 15.21
C PHE A 92 -21.75 -7.08 15.91
N LYS A 93 -21.12 -6.64 17.01
CA LYS A 93 -20.07 -7.39 17.71
C LYS A 93 -20.48 -7.93 19.08
N ARG A 94 -21.73 -7.69 19.52
CA ARG A 94 -22.28 -8.13 20.82
C ARG A 94 -21.38 -7.74 22.00
N GLY A 95 -20.90 -6.49 21.99
CA GLY A 95 -20.02 -5.94 23.02
C GLY A 95 -18.56 -6.37 22.96
N MET A 96 -18.14 -7.10 21.92
CA MET A 96 -16.73 -7.44 21.68
C MET A 96 -15.98 -6.29 21.02
N PRO A 97 -14.70 -6.07 21.35
CA PRO A 97 -13.87 -5.10 20.65
C PRO A 97 -13.67 -5.54 19.19
N VAL A 98 -13.48 -4.56 18.29
CA VAL A 98 -13.29 -4.82 16.86
C VAL A 98 -12.00 -5.61 16.62
N ILE A 99 -10.95 -5.23 17.35
CA ILE A 99 -9.63 -5.83 17.33
C ILE A 99 -9.12 -6.01 18.77
N PHE A 100 -8.12 -6.88 18.94
CA PHE A 100 -7.35 -6.98 20.18
C PHE A 100 -5.98 -6.37 19.94
N TYR A 101 -5.62 -5.32 20.67
CA TYR A 101 -4.37 -4.60 20.45
C TYR A 101 -3.58 -4.43 21.75
N GLN A 102 -3.92 -3.51 22.65
CA GLN A 102 -3.27 -3.39 23.96
C GLN A 102 -3.94 -4.23 25.04
N ARG A 103 -5.24 -4.47 24.92
CA ARG A 103 -6.11 -5.11 25.90
C ARG A 103 -6.75 -6.34 25.27
N PHE A 104 -6.37 -7.53 25.73
CA PHE A 104 -7.03 -8.76 25.31
C PHE A 104 -8.30 -9.00 26.13
N ALA A 105 -8.14 -9.02 27.45
CA ALA A 105 -9.21 -9.21 28.42
C ALA A 105 -8.83 -8.58 29.76
N VAL A 106 -9.80 -8.38 30.64
CA VAL A 106 -9.58 -7.99 32.03
C VAL A 106 -10.15 -9.08 32.93
N LEU A 107 -9.30 -9.67 33.77
CA LEU A 107 -9.69 -10.60 34.81
C LEU A 107 -10.15 -9.81 36.04
N GLN A 108 -11.26 -10.22 36.64
CA GLN A 108 -11.77 -9.69 37.90
C GLN A 108 -11.78 -10.85 38.91
N GLU A 109 -10.84 -10.84 39.84
CA GLU A 109 -10.61 -11.89 40.84
C GLU A 109 -10.77 -11.31 42.25
N PRO A 110 -11.20 -12.09 43.26
CA PRO A 110 -11.27 -11.61 44.64
C PRO A 110 -9.87 -11.29 45.16
N GLY A 111 -9.69 -10.13 45.79
CA GLY A 111 -8.40 -9.73 46.34
C GLY A 111 -8.52 -8.70 47.48
N ASP A 112 -7.49 -8.62 48.31
CA ASP A 112 -7.55 -7.92 49.61
C ASP A 112 -7.38 -6.39 49.53
N GLU A 113 -6.99 -5.84 48.38
CA GLU A 113 -6.77 -4.40 48.21
C GLU A 113 -8.05 -3.67 47.75
N PRO A 114 -8.48 -2.58 48.42
CA PRO A 114 -9.65 -1.79 48.05
C PRO A 114 -9.30 -0.84 46.89
N THR A 115 -8.97 -1.40 45.73
CA THR A 115 -8.83 -0.61 44.50
C THR A 115 -10.17 -0.59 43.77
N ALA A 116 -10.94 0.49 44.01
CA ALA A 116 -12.15 0.90 43.29
C ALA A 116 -13.28 -0.17 43.18
N ALA A 117 -14.12 -0.25 44.21
CA ALA A 117 -15.58 -0.44 44.15
C ALA A 117 -16.17 -1.45 43.11
N LEU A 118 -15.52 -2.56 42.82
CA LEU A 118 -16.13 -3.69 42.09
C LEU A 118 -16.52 -4.76 43.11
N SER A 119 -17.73 -4.64 43.66
CA SER A 119 -18.37 -5.74 44.37
C SER A 119 -19.01 -6.71 43.35
N GLY A 120 -18.79 -8.01 43.52
CA GLY A 120 -19.50 -9.00 42.72
C GLY A 120 -18.76 -10.32 42.55
N GLN A 121 -19.31 -11.18 41.69
CA GLN A 121 -18.71 -12.48 41.36
C GLN A 121 -17.49 -12.35 40.43
N PRO A 122 -16.51 -13.25 40.56
CA PRO A 122 -15.32 -13.25 39.72
C PRO A 122 -15.69 -13.49 38.25
N ALA A 123 -15.07 -12.71 37.35
CA ALA A 123 -15.46 -12.64 35.96
C ALA A 123 -14.26 -12.33 35.05
N ILE A 124 -14.43 -12.63 33.77
CA ILE A 124 -13.56 -12.15 32.71
C ILE A 124 -14.32 -11.18 31.81
N VAL A 125 -13.68 -10.08 31.46
CA VAL A 125 -14.27 -9.01 30.64
C VAL A 125 -13.51 -8.92 29.31
N PHE A 126 -14.24 -9.01 28.21
CA PHE A 126 -13.75 -8.79 26.86
C PHE A 126 -14.42 -7.55 26.26
N GLY A 127 -13.71 -6.42 26.24
CA GLY A 127 -14.30 -5.12 25.85
C GLY A 127 -15.48 -4.76 26.77
N GLY A 128 -16.68 -4.67 26.21
CA GLY A 128 -17.91 -4.42 26.97
C GLY A 128 -18.60 -5.66 27.53
N ARG A 129 -18.07 -6.87 27.26
CA ARG A 129 -18.74 -8.12 27.62
C ARG A 129 -18.14 -8.77 28.85
N ARG A 130 -18.90 -8.82 29.94
CA ARG A 130 -18.55 -9.49 31.20
C ARG A 130 -19.10 -10.92 31.24
N ILE A 131 -18.25 -11.89 31.57
CA ILE A 131 -18.59 -13.31 31.66
C ILE A 131 -18.16 -13.83 33.01
N LEU A 132 -19.11 -14.32 33.80
CA LEU A 132 -18.85 -14.92 35.10
C LEU A 132 -18.15 -16.27 34.91
N PHE A 133 -17.07 -16.53 35.65
CA PHE A 133 -16.37 -17.82 35.56
C PHE A 133 -17.28 -18.98 35.96
N SER A 134 -18.13 -18.75 36.96
CA SER A 134 -19.14 -19.70 37.43
C SER A 134 -20.14 -20.10 36.35
N ALA A 135 -20.39 -19.27 35.33
CA ALA A 135 -21.34 -19.56 34.27
C ALA A 135 -20.75 -20.37 33.11
N VAL A 136 -19.43 -20.59 33.06
CA VAL A 136 -18.78 -21.27 31.94
C VAL A 136 -18.78 -22.78 32.15
N ASP A 137 -19.24 -23.52 31.15
CA ASP A 137 -19.35 -24.99 31.19
C ASP A 137 -18.36 -25.70 30.26
N GLU A 138 -18.09 -25.08 29.11
CA GLU A 138 -17.22 -25.69 28.09
C GLU A 138 -16.26 -24.66 27.48
N LEU A 139 -15.01 -25.10 27.26
CA LEU A 139 -14.02 -24.39 26.46
C LEU A 139 -13.69 -25.21 25.21
N TYR A 140 -14.05 -24.67 24.05
CA TYR A 140 -13.89 -25.35 22.77
C TYR A 140 -12.93 -24.60 21.85
N LEU A 141 -11.89 -25.27 21.36
CA LEU A 141 -10.95 -24.68 20.40
C LEU A 141 -11.29 -25.11 18.97
N THR A 142 -11.71 -24.15 18.16
CA THR A 142 -11.98 -24.36 16.73
C THR A 142 -10.71 -24.69 15.95
N PHE A 143 -10.87 -25.16 14.71
CA PHE A 143 -9.74 -25.47 13.83
C PHE A 143 -8.91 -24.23 13.48
N LEU A 144 -9.56 -23.07 13.42
CA LEU A 144 -8.94 -21.77 13.14
C LEU A 144 -8.26 -21.14 14.36
N GLY A 145 -8.13 -21.86 15.47
CA GLY A 145 -7.50 -21.33 16.69
C GLY A 145 -8.33 -20.27 17.42
N ILE A 146 -9.65 -20.24 17.20
CA ILE A 146 -10.60 -19.42 17.95
C ILE A 146 -11.11 -20.25 19.13
N LEU A 147 -10.98 -19.72 20.34
CA LEU A 147 -11.56 -20.25 21.56
C LEU A 147 -13.02 -19.81 21.66
N GLU A 148 -13.91 -20.78 21.70
CA GLU A 148 -15.33 -20.62 22.03
C GLU A 148 -15.53 -20.91 23.51
N ILE A 149 -16.09 -19.95 24.24
CA ILE A 149 -16.52 -20.10 25.62
C ILE A 149 -18.02 -20.36 25.60
N LYS A 150 -18.46 -21.49 26.18
CA LYS A 150 -19.86 -21.93 26.13
C LYS A 150 -20.44 -22.18 27.52
N SER A 151 -21.76 -22.12 27.62
CA SER A 151 -22.51 -22.28 28.85
C SER A 151 -23.81 -23.05 28.63
N TYR A 152 -24.20 -23.85 29.62
CA TYR A 152 -25.53 -24.46 29.72
C TYR A 152 -26.46 -23.66 30.63
N ALA A 153 -26.10 -22.45 31.06
CA ALA A 153 -26.89 -21.69 32.02
C ALA A 153 -28.31 -21.36 31.51
N ALA A 154 -28.48 -21.16 30.20
CA ALA A 154 -29.80 -20.89 29.62
C ALA A 154 -30.55 -22.16 29.17
N SER A 155 -29.85 -23.18 28.67
CA SER A 155 -30.46 -24.41 28.14
C SER A 155 -30.59 -25.55 29.17
N GLY A 156 -29.88 -25.49 30.29
CA GLY A 156 -29.80 -26.57 31.28
C GLY A 156 -28.98 -27.78 30.80
N ARG A 157 -28.65 -28.69 31.72
CA ARG A 157 -28.00 -29.97 31.38
C ARG A 157 -29.04 -31.08 31.32
N LEU A 158 -29.27 -31.64 30.13
CA LEU A 158 -30.06 -32.86 29.98
C LEU A 158 -29.21 -34.07 30.42
N THR A 159 -29.63 -34.75 31.48
CA THR A 159 -29.09 -36.05 31.89
C THR A 159 -30.12 -37.14 31.55
N GLY A 160 -29.86 -37.97 30.54
CA GLY A 160 -30.52 -39.28 30.41
C GLY A 160 -31.45 -39.59 29.22
N SER A 161 -31.48 -38.87 28.09
CA SER A 161 -32.03 -39.40 26.80
C SER A 161 -31.80 -38.48 25.58
N THR A 162 -32.25 -38.97 24.40
CA THR A 162 -32.05 -38.67 22.97
C THR A 162 -32.06 -37.21 22.44
N GLY A 163 -32.07 -36.19 23.29
CA GLY A 163 -32.03 -34.79 22.88
C GLY A 163 -30.60 -34.30 22.58
N ILE A 164 -30.43 -33.48 21.54
CA ILE A 164 -29.16 -32.80 21.27
C ILE A 164 -29.00 -31.66 22.29
N ASN A 165 -28.33 -31.92 23.40
CA ASN A 165 -27.97 -30.87 24.36
C ASN A 165 -26.78 -30.05 23.82
N ARG A 166 -27.00 -28.78 23.45
CA ARG A 166 -25.93 -27.88 22.98
C ARG A 166 -25.74 -26.73 23.94
N ALA A 167 -24.49 -26.51 24.36
CA ALA A 167 -24.13 -25.33 25.12
C ALA A 167 -24.27 -24.06 24.26
N ASP A 168 -24.79 -22.99 24.86
CA ASP A 168 -24.90 -21.70 24.23
C ASP A 168 -23.53 -21.03 24.12
N LEU A 169 -23.27 -20.45 22.94
CA LEU A 169 -22.03 -19.72 22.69
C LEU A 169 -22.08 -18.38 23.43
N LEU A 170 -21.25 -18.25 24.45
CA LEU A 170 -20.99 -16.97 25.09
C LEU A 170 -20.11 -16.14 24.15
N VAL A 171 -18.82 -16.44 24.04
CA VAL A 171 -17.88 -15.59 23.30
C VAL A 171 -16.91 -16.38 22.42
N ARG A 172 -16.46 -15.74 21.34
CA ARG A 172 -15.39 -16.22 20.45
C ARG A 172 -14.19 -15.30 20.57
N VAL A 173 -13.04 -15.84 20.95
CA VAL A 173 -11.80 -15.07 21.09
C VAL A 173 -10.63 -15.75 20.38
N PRO A 174 -9.77 -15.01 19.67
CA PRO A 174 -8.60 -15.58 19.01
C PRO A 174 -7.52 -15.87 20.06
N ILE A 175 -7.54 -17.07 20.65
CA ILE A 175 -6.61 -17.44 21.74
C ILE A 175 -5.14 -17.39 21.28
N GLY A 176 -4.89 -17.54 19.98
CA GLY A 176 -3.57 -17.38 19.38
C GLY A 176 -2.96 -15.98 19.50
N ALA A 177 -3.76 -14.96 19.84
CA ALA A 177 -3.24 -13.62 20.15
C ALA A 177 -2.47 -13.59 21.48
N LEU A 178 -2.64 -14.59 22.35
CA LEU A 178 -1.93 -14.69 23.63
C LEU A 178 -0.68 -15.57 23.53
N PRO A 179 0.38 -15.29 24.30
CA PRO A 179 1.48 -16.24 24.54
C PRO A 179 0.98 -17.56 25.12
N LEU A 180 1.64 -18.69 24.81
CA LEU A 180 1.17 -20.02 25.23
C LEU A 180 1.12 -20.17 26.76
N ASP A 181 2.01 -19.53 27.51
CA ASP A 181 1.97 -19.51 28.97
C ASP A 181 0.73 -18.79 29.52
N GLU A 182 0.37 -17.64 28.94
CA GLU A 182 -0.86 -16.93 29.28
C GLU A 182 -2.12 -17.72 28.85
N GLN A 183 -2.06 -18.47 27.74
CA GLN A 183 -3.15 -19.39 27.37
C GLN A 183 -3.37 -20.48 28.44
N LYS A 184 -2.27 -21.06 28.98
CA LYS A 184 -2.34 -22.07 30.05
C LYS A 184 -2.90 -21.47 31.34
N LYS A 185 -2.37 -20.33 31.78
CA LYS A 185 -2.87 -19.61 32.98
C LYS A 185 -4.35 -19.29 32.86
N LEU A 186 -4.79 -18.81 31.69
CA LEU A 186 -6.19 -18.48 31.45
C LEU A 186 -7.10 -19.71 31.62
N VAL A 187 -6.73 -20.86 31.06
CA VAL A 187 -7.52 -22.09 31.18
C VAL A 187 -7.46 -22.67 32.60
N GLU A 188 -6.33 -22.55 33.28
CA GLU A 188 -6.20 -22.92 34.71
C GLU A 188 -7.13 -22.09 35.60
N ILE A 189 -7.27 -20.78 35.33
CA ILE A 189 -8.23 -19.91 36.03
C ILE A 189 -9.66 -20.40 35.79
N PHE A 190 -10.05 -20.74 34.55
CA PHE A 190 -11.38 -21.31 34.31
C PHE A 190 -11.60 -22.62 35.09
N ARG A 191 -10.57 -23.48 35.19
CA ARG A 191 -10.64 -24.74 35.93
C ARG A 191 -10.73 -24.54 37.45
N SER A 192 -10.06 -23.53 38.00
CA SER A 192 -10.10 -23.27 39.45
C SER A 192 -11.49 -22.82 39.91
N TYR A 193 -12.18 -22.01 39.11
CA TYR A 193 -13.55 -21.56 39.40
C TYR A 193 -14.64 -22.58 39.03
N ARG A 194 -14.35 -23.51 38.09
CA ARG A 194 -15.29 -24.55 37.66
C ARG A 194 -14.57 -25.91 37.51
N PRO A 195 -14.46 -26.72 38.57
CA PRO A 195 -13.77 -28.02 38.52
C PRO A 195 -14.36 -29.01 37.50
N GLY A 196 -15.66 -28.90 37.18
CA GLY A 196 -16.37 -29.70 36.18
C GLY A 196 -16.35 -29.13 34.76
N LEU A 197 -15.42 -28.22 34.44
CA LEU A 197 -15.28 -27.60 33.13
C LEU A 197 -14.87 -28.62 32.07
N THR A 198 -15.63 -28.72 30.99
CA THR A 198 -15.26 -29.56 29.85
C THR A 198 -14.34 -28.81 28.90
N VAL A 199 -13.21 -29.42 28.56
CA VAL A 199 -12.22 -28.84 27.65
C VAL A 199 -12.12 -29.72 26.41
N SER A 200 -12.20 -29.10 25.23
CA SER A 200 -12.08 -29.85 23.98
C SER A 200 -10.70 -30.51 23.84
N LYS A 201 -10.65 -31.73 23.29
CA LYS A 201 -9.40 -32.47 23.07
C LYS A 201 -8.32 -31.64 22.36
N ARG A 202 -8.69 -30.85 21.35
CA ARG A 202 -7.76 -29.97 20.61
C ARG A 202 -7.17 -28.88 21.51
N LEU A 203 -7.97 -28.30 22.40
CA LEU A 203 -7.46 -27.31 23.36
C LEU A 203 -6.49 -27.98 24.33
N ASP A 204 -6.84 -29.15 24.88
CA ASP A 204 -5.94 -29.91 25.75
C ASP A 204 -4.63 -30.29 25.06
N ASP A 205 -4.68 -30.77 23.82
CA ASP A 205 -3.49 -31.12 23.03
C ASP A 205 -2.59 -29.88 22.80
N ARG A 206 -3.21 -28.72 22.53
CA ARG A 206 -2.48 -27.45 22.42
C ARG A 206 -1.84 -27.02 23.75
N LEU A 207 -2.55 -27.16 24.86
CA LEU A 207 -2.03 -26.78 26.19
C LEU A 207 -0.94 -27.73 26.70
N LYS A 208 -0.95 -29.00 26.29
CA LYS A 208 0.11 -29.98 26.58
C LYS A 208 1.41 -29.69 25.82
N SER A 209 1.34 -28.92 24.74
CA SER A 209 2.53 -28.57 23.97
C SER A 209 3.55 -27.85 24.88
N PRO A 210 4.84 -28.23 24.80
CA PRO A 210 5.88 -27.59 25.60
C PRO A 210 5.99 -26.12 25.22
N ILE A 211 6.29 -25.27 26.19
CA ILE A 211 6.57 -23.85 25.92
C ILE A 211 7.95 -23.80 25.27
N VAL A 212 7.98 -23.78 23.94
CA VAL A 212 9.23 -23.72 23.18
C VAL A 212 9.77 -22.30 23.27
N LYS A 213 10.93 -22.12 23.92
CA LYS A 213 11.60 -20.82 24.08
C LYS A 213 11.82 -20.09 22.74
N GLY A 214 11.86 -20.82 21.62
CA GLY A 214 12.01 -20.28 20.26
C GLY A 214 10.73 -19.78 19.59
N GLN A 215 9.52 -20.12 20.06
CA GLN A 215 8.29 -19.71 19.37
C GLN A 215 8.07 -18.19 19.42
N ALA A 216 8.36 -17.57 20.56
CA ALA A 216 8.33 -16.12 20.70
C ALA A 216 9.39 -15.45 19.81
N ALA A 217 10.58 -16.07 19.69
CA ALA A 217 11.64 -15.59 18.81
C ALA A 217 11.20 -15.63 17.34
N ILE A 218 10.63 -16.74 16.86
CA ILE A 218 10.13 -16.87 15.48
C ILE A 218 9.07 -15.79 15.19
N ALA A 219 8.12 -15.61 16.10
CA ALA A 219 7.06 -14.62 15.91
C ALA A 219 7.59 -13.18 15.92
N ALA A 220 8.59 -12.89 16.77
CA ALA A 220 9.29 -11.61 16.79
C ALA A 220 10.12 -11.39 15.52
N THR A 221 10.82 -12.41 15.01
CA THR A 221 11.54 -12.34 13.74
C THR A 221 10.60 -12.04 12.59
N GLY A 222 9.44 -12.69 12.51
CA GLY A 222 8.43 -12.37 11.49
C GLY A 222 7.93 -10.92 11.59
N ALA A 223 7.70 -10.42 12.81
CA ALA A 223 7.32 -9.03 13.04
C ALA A 223 8.42 -8.04 12.62
N MET A 224 9.69 -8.35 12.89
CA MET A 224 10.84 -7.57 12.45
C MET A 224 10.99 -7.56 10.93
N ILE A 225 10.75 -8.69 10.26
CA ILE A 225 10.77 -8.79 8.80
C ILE A 225 9.70 -7.89 8.17
N LEU A 226 8.48 -7.87 8.72
CA LEU A 226 7.43 -6.99 8.21
C LEU A 226 7.73 -5.51 8.45
N LEU A 227 8.32 -5.18 9.59
CA LEU A 227 8.75 -3.81 9.87
C LEU A 227 9.83 -3.38 8.87
N PHE A 228 10.82 -4.26 8.64
CA PHE A 228 11.82 -4.05 7.61
C PHE A 228 11.20 -3.88 6.24
N ALA A 229 10.21 -4.70 5.86
CA ALA A 229 9.52 -4.59 4.57
C ALA A 229 8.81 -3.22 4.41
N LEU A 230 8.19 -2.69 5.48
CA LEU A 230 7.60 -1.35 5.45
C LEU A 230 8.65 -0.28 5.16
N PHE A 231 9.78 -0.32 5.88
CA PHE A 231 10.86 0.63 5.67
C PHE A 231 11.53 0.47 4.31
N ASP A 232 11.67 -0.76 3.81
CA ASP A 232 12.27 -1.05 2.53
C ASP A 232 11.41 -0.54 1.37
N VAL A 233 10.11 -0.84 1.38
CA VAL A 233 9.16 -0.31 0.39
C VAL A 233 9.13 1.21 0.44
N SER A 234 9.10 1.80 1.64
CA SER A 234 9.09 3.26 1.80
C SER A 234 10.40 3.88 1.28
N TYR A 235 11.54 3.29 1.59
CA TYR A 235 12.82 3.75 1.04
C TYR A 235 12.80 3.70 -0.48
N ALA A 236 12.41 2.56 -1.06
CA ALA A 236 12.37 2.35 -2.50
C ALA A 236 11.48 3.38 -3.21
N THR A 237 10.27 3.63 -2.71
CA THR A 237 9.33 4.57 -3.32
C THR A 237 9.78 6.02 -3.21
N PHE A 238 10.34 6.43 -2.07
CA PHE A 238 10.86 7.79 -1.90
C PHE A 238 12.17 8.03 -2.68
N THR A 239 13.03 7.03 -2.81
CA THR A 239 14.20 7.09 -3.70
C THR A 239 13.79 7.19 -5.16
N TRP A 240 12.75 6.44 -5.58
CA TRP A 240 12.17 6.57 -6.92
C TRP A 240 11.64 7.99 -7.17
N LEU A 241 10.90 8.57 -6.22
CA LEU A 241 10.43 9.96 -6.32
C LEU A 241 11.57 10.96 -6.45
N GLU A 242 12.61 10.84 -5.63
CA GLU A 242 13.78 11.72 -5.71
C GLU A 242 14.45 11.63 -7.09
N MET A 243 14.63 10.42 -7.60
CA MET A 243 15.24 10.21 -8.92
C MET A 243 14.39 10.83 -10.04
N LEU A 244 13.07 10.65 -10.00
CA LEU A 244 12.16 11.31 -10.96
C LEU A 244 12.21 12.83 -10.83
N ARG A 245 12.29 13.34 -9.60
CA ARG A 245 12.43 14.78 -9.32
C ARG A 245 13.67 15.35 -9.99
N ASP A 246 14.79 14.64 -9.86
CA ASP A 246 16.08 15.09 -10.34
C ASP A 246 16.15 15.03 -11.89
N TYR A 247 15.62 13.98 -12.53
CA TYR A 247 15.44 13.98 -14.00
C TYR A 247 14.55 15.13 -14.48
N TYR A 248 13.41 15.34 -13.85
CA TYR A 248 12.49 16.40 -14.22
C TYR A 248 13.12 17.80 -14.03
N GLY A 249 13.81 18.01 -12.91
CA GLY A 249 14.57 19.23 -12.66
C GLY A 249 15.66 19.47 -13.70
N SER A 250 16.39 18.42 -14.09
CA SER A 250 17.38 18.50 -15.18
C SER A 250 16.74 18.95 -16.50
N GLN A 251 15.59 18.37 -16.87
CA GLN A 251 14.85 18.76 -18.06
C GLN A 251 14.33 20.21 -17.99
N LEU A 252 13.88 20.69 -16.83
CA LEU A 252 13.42 22.06 -16.66
C LEU A 252 14.55 23.08 -16.77
N CYS A 253 15.71 22.77 -16.18
CA CYS A 253 16.93 23.57 -16.29
C CYS A 253 17.43 23.60 -17.74
N ALA A 254 17.52 22.44 -18.40
CA ALA A 254 17.96 22.36 -19.81
C ALA A 254 17.04 23.16 -20.76
N ARG A 255 15.74 23.24 -20.45
CA ARG A 255 14.76 24.04 -21.21
C ARG A 255 14.72 25.53 -20.81
N GLN A 256 15.43 25.93 -19.76
CA GLN A 256 15.37 27.27 -19.16
C GLN A 256 13.92 27.73 -18.89
N SER A 257 13.11 26.81 -18.39
CA SER A 257 11.70 27.08 -18.07
C SER A 257 11.56 27.89 -16.78
N ALA A 258 10.43 28.59 -16.60
CA ALA A 258 10.15 29.36 -15.37
C ALA A 258 10.25 28.50 -14.08
N GLY A 259 9.92 27.21 -14.16
CA GLY A 259 10.04 26.27 -13.04
C GLY A 259 11.47 25.84 -12.70
N ALA A 260 12.47 26.19 -13.52
CA ALA A 260 13.87 25.87 -13.23
C ALA A 260 14.39 26.56 -11.96
N ALA A 261 13.82 27.72 -11.59
CA ALA A 261 14.23 28.50 -10.43
C ALA A 261 14.22 27.67 -9.12
N THR A 262 13.23 26.79 -8.95
CA THR A 262 13.10 25.89 -7.79
C THR A 262 14.31 24.96 -7.66
N PHE A 263 14.88 24.51 -8.78
CA PHE A 263 15.98 23.56 -8.83
C PHE A 263 17.36 24.23 -8.81
N LEU A 264 17.44 25.50 -9.21
CA LEU A 264 18.69 26.27 -9.21
C LEU A 264 19.19 26.58 -7.79
N ASN A 265 18.28 26.89 -6.87
CA ASN A 265 18.61 27.24 -5.48
C ASN A 265 18.56 26.05 -4.50
N TYR A 266 18.27 24.85 -5.00
CA TYR A 266 18.09 23.67 -4.16
C TYR A 266 19.42 23.23 -3.49
N GLN A 267 19.38 23.00 -2.17
CA GLN A 267 20.50 22.66 -1.28
C GLN A 267 21.59 23.73 -1.05
N GLY A 268 21.33 24.99 -1.35
CA GLY A 268 22.26 26.08 -0.99
C GLY A 268 23.65 25.97 -1.65
N THR A 269 23.76 25.18 -2.72
CA THR A 269 24.98 25.10 -3.53
C THR A 269 25.25 26.45 -4.19
N ALA A 270 26.53 26.84 -4.25
CA ALA A 270 26.98 28.07 -4.89
C ALA A 270 26.34 28.29 -6.27
N ALA A 271 26.21 29.54 -6.71
CA ALA A 271 25.58 29.91 -7.98
C ALA A 271 26.20 29.13 -9.16
N MET A 272 25.56 28.03 -9.55
CA MET A 272 25.93 27.23 -10.72
C MET A 272 25.22 27.81 -11.94
N THR A 273 25.86 27.71 -13.11
CA THR A 273 25.18 28.00 -14.37
C THR A 273 24.04 27.00 -14.59
N VAL A 274 22.98 27.42 -15.29
CA VAL A 274 21.82 26.57 -15.57
C VAL A 274 22.21 25.23 -16.24
N PRO A 275 23.12 25.20 -17.23
CA PRO A 275 23.56 23.94 -17.85
C PRO A 275 24.31 23.02 -16.88
N ALA A 276 25.20 23.58 -16.04
CA ALA A 276 25.94 22.80 -15.06
C ALA A 276 25.00 22.18 -14.02
N ARG A 277 23.94 22.91 -13.63
CA ARG A 277 22.92 22.39 -12.73
C ARG A 277 22.10 21.28 -13.36
N ALA A 278 21.73 21.41 -14.64
CA ALA A 278 21.01 20.37 -15.36
C ALA A 278 21.81 19.05 -15.40
N ALA A 279 23.10 19.12 -15.71
CA ALA A 279 23.99 17.95 -15.72
C ALA A 279 24.13 17.34 -14.31
N GLN A 280 24.33 18.16 -13.28
CA GLN A 280 24.44 17.68 -11.90
C GLN A 280 23.19 16.91 -11.44
N LEU A 281 21.99 17.41 -11.75
CA LEU A 281 20.73 16.74 -11.41
C LEU A 281 20.60 15.39 -12.14
N TYR A 282 21.01 15.32 -13.40
CA TYR A 282 21.02 14.07 -14.15
C TYR A 282 21.97 13.04 -13.54
N GLU A 283 23.22 13.43 -13.24
CA GLU A 283 24.20 12.52 -12.64
C GLU A 283 23.77 12.03 -11.26
N ARG A 284 23.09 12.89 -10.48
CA ARG A 284 22.49 12.51 -9.21
C ARG A 284 21.37 11.47 -9.39
N ALA A 285 20.49 11.66 -10.37
CA ALA A 285 19.45 10.69 -10.70
C ALA A 285 20.06 9.34 -11.11
N GLU A 286 21.09 9.34 -11.96
CA GLU A 286 21.81 8.13 -12.36
C GLU A 286 22.51 7.45 -11.17
N ALA A 287 23.07 8.20 -10.23
CA ALA A 287 23.66 7.64 -9.01
C ALA A 287 22.61 6.90 -8.16
N LEU A 288 21.41 7.48 -8.01
CA LEU A 288 20.29 6.82 -7.32
C LEU A 288 19.81 5.57 -8.07
N ARG A 289 19.87 5.58 -9.41
CA ARG A 289 19.50 4.45 -10.28
C ARG A 289 20.48 3.29 -10.18
N LEU A 290 21.78 3.58 -10.25
CA LEU A 290 22.86 2.60 -10.32
C LEU A 290 23.29 2.06 -8.95
N HIS A 291 23.09 2.83 -7.88
CA HIS A 291 23.53 2.48 -6.54
C HIS A 291 22.39 2.43 -5.52
N PRO A 292 21.39 1.54 -5.70
CA PRO A 292 20.39 1.34 -4.67
C PRO A 292 21.02 0.74 -3.40
N ALA A 293 20.35 0.97 -2.25
CA ALA A 293 20.73 0.32 -1.01
C ALA A 293 20.84 -1.20 -1.21
N ARG A 294 21.96 -1.78 -0.78
CA ARG A 294 22.32 -3.19 -1.04
C ARG A 294 21.28 -4.20 -0.53
N LEU A 295 20.54 -3.85 0.51
CA LEU A 295 19.53 -4.70 1.13
C LEU A 295 18.12 -4.43 0.62
N SER A 296 17.92 -3.45 -0.26
CA SER A 296 16.58 -3.09 -0.71
C SER A 296 16.05 -4.07 -1.74
N TRP A 297 15.14 -4.93 -1.31
CA TRP A 297 14.45 -5.86 -2.20
C TRP A 297 13.35 -5.14 -2.97
N ALA A 298 12.59 -4.28 -2.31
CA ALA A 298 11.51 -3.51 -2.91
C ALA A 298 12.00 -2.65 -4.08
N TYR A 299 13.17 -2.01 -3.93
CA TYR A 299 13.78 -1.24 -5.01
C TYR A 299 14.06 -2.17 -6.21
N ARG A 300 14.79 -3.27 -6.01
CA ARG A 300 15.11 -4.20 -7.12
C ARG A 300 13.84 -4.73 -7.80
N ALA A 301 12.81 -5.03 -7.03
CA ALA A 301 11.52 -5.49 -7.55
C ALA A 301 10.82 -4.40 -8.39
N LEU A 302 10.87 -3.14 -7.97
CA LEU A 302 10.29 -2.01 -8.70
C LEU A 302 10.86 -1.90 -10.12
N PHE A 303 12.18 -2.05 -10.28
CA PHE A 303 12.86 -1.96 -11.58
C PHE A 303 12.91 -3.27 -12.37
N ALA A 304 12.65 -4.41 -11.72
CA ALA A 304 12.48 -5.67 -12.43
C ALA A 304 11.18 -5.72 -13.24
N ASN A 305 10.21 -4.84 -12.93
CA ASN A 305 9.00 -4.69 -13.73
C ASN A 305 9.32 -3.98 -15.05
N GLY A 306 9.08 -4.66 -16.19
CA GLY A 306 9.35 -4.13 -17.52
C GLY A 306 8.66 -2.79 -17.83
N ASN A 307 7.46 -2.57 -17.29
CA ASN A 307 6.73 -1.30 -17.48
C ASN A 307 7.42 -0.12 -16.77
N SER A 308 7.81 -0.29 -15.51
CA SER A 308 8.49 0.76 -14.73
C SER A 308 9.89 1.02 -15.27
N GLY A 309 10.59 -0.04 -15.70
CA GLY A 309 11.88 0.09 -16.39
C GLY A 309 11.80 0.88 -17.69
N ALA A 310 10.79 0.63 -18.52
CA ALA A 310 10.62 1.38 -19.77
C ALA A 310 10.21 2.84 -19.53
N GLN A 311 9.31 3.12 -18.58
CA GLN A 311 8.97 4.49 -18.20
C GLN A 311 10.19 5.28 -17.72
N LEU A 312 11.07 4.62 -16.93
CA LEU A 312 12.34 5.22 -16.54
C LEU A 312 13.23 5.50 -17.74
N SER A 313 13.36 4.56 -18.67
CA SER A 313 14.16 4.73 -19.88
C SER A 313 13.66 5.90 -20.74
N ASP A 314 12.34 6.06 -20.90
CA ASP A 314 11.74 7.21 -21.59
C ASP A 314 12.16 8.55 -20.95
N ILE A 315 12.05 8.65 -19.62
CA ILE A 315 12.38 9.86 -18.86
C ILE A 315 13.88 10.15 -18.93
N ARG A 316 14.71 9.10 -18.80
CA ARG A 316 16.17 9.19 -18.90
C ARG A 316 16.59 9.64 -20.30
N ALA A 317 16.04 9.05 -21.35
CA ALA A 317 16.31 9.41 -22.73
C ALA A 317 15.89 10.86 -23.05
N GLU A 318 14.73 11.32 -22.57
CA GLU A 318 14.33 12.72 -22.72
C GLU A 318 15.30 13.66 -22.01
N THR A 319 15.76 13.30 -20.81
CA THR A 319 16.74 14.10 -20.10
C THR A 319 18.07 14.19 -20.86
N LEU A 320 18.60 13.05 -21.32
CA LEU A 320 19.82 12.98 -22.13
C LEU A 320 19.69 13.82 -23.42
N TYR A 321 18.56 13.68 -24.12
CA TYR A 321 18.30 14.42 -25.34
C TYR A 321 18.32 15.93 -25.10
N ARG A 322 17.73 16.40 -23.99
CA ARG A 322 17.73 17.84 -23.62
C ARG A 322 19.09 18.36 -23.21
N LEU A 323 19.95 17.49 -22.69
CA LEU A 323 21.35 17.81 -22.38
C LEU A 323 22.25 17.80 -23.63
N GLY A 324 21.71 17.53 -24.83
CA GLY A 324 22.47 17.45 -26.08
C GLY A 324 23.15 16.10 -26.32
N ARG A 325 22.95 15.11 -25.43
CA ARG A 325 23.51 13.75 -25.53
C ARG A 325 22.58 12.89 -26.39
N HIS A 326 22.42 13.28 -27.66
CA HIS A 326 21.40 12.72 -28.56
C HIS A 326 21.58 11.23 -28.87
N GLN A 327 22.81 10.80 -29.15
CA GLN A 327 23.07 9.38 -29.46
C GLN A 327 22.79 8.50 -28.24
N GLU A 328 23.26 8.90 -27.06
CA GLU A 328 22.99 8.16 -25.82
C GLU A 328 21.50 8.06 -25.51
N ALA A 329 20.72 9.12 -25.80
CA ALA A 329 19.28 9.08 -25.65
C ALA A 329 18.61 8.02 -26.56
N ILE A 330 19.10 7.87 -27.79
CA ILE A 330 18.65 6.84 -28.73
C ILE A 330 19.02 5.45 -28.22
N ASP A 331 20.28 5.24 -27.82
CA ASP A 331 20.76 3.96 -27.31
C ASP A 331 19.95 3.46 -26.09
N VAL A 332 19.55 4.39 -25.20
CA VAL A 332 18.70 4.09 -24.05
C VAL A 332 17.31 3.61 -24.46
N LEU A 333 16.70 4.21 -25.47
CA LEU A 333 15.38 3.83 -25.96
C LEU A 333 15.44 2.51 -26.75
N GLU A 334 16.46 2.31 -27.57
CA GLU A 334 16.70 1.05 -28.29
C GLU A 334 16.84 -0.12 -27.30
N ALA A 335 17.59 0.08 -26.21
CA ALA A 335 17.71 -0.90 -25.13
C ALA A 335 16.42 -1.13 -24.33
N ALA A 336 15.47 -0.18 -24.37
CA ALA A 336 14.19 -0.26 -23.68
C ALA A 336 13.10 -0.97 -24.50
N LEU A 337 13.20 -1.02 -25.83
CA LEU A 337 12.25 -1.73 -26.71
C LEU A 337 11.96 -3.19 -26.33
N PRO A 338 12.94 -4.03 -25.91
CA PRO A 338 12.64 -5.41 -25.52
C PRO A 338 11.92 -5.52 -24.17
N LEU A 339 11.87 -4.45 -23.38
CA LEU A 339 11.06 -4.43 -22.16
C LEU A 339 9.60 -4.45 -22.60
N LYS A 340 8.85 -5.49 -22.24
CA LYS A 340 7.43 -5.64 -22.60
C LYS A 340 6.61 -4.49 -22.01
N THR A 341 6.49 -3.39 -22.75
CA THR A 341 5.63 -2.26 -22.39
C THR A 341 4.21 -2.56 -22.80
N SER A 342 3.25 -2.11 -21.99
CA SER A 342 1.83 -2.17 -22.34
C SER A 342 1.42 -1.11 -23.39
N GLY A 343 2.34 -0.42 -24.06
CA GLY A 343 2.02 0.65 -25.01
C GLY A 343 3.19 1.14 -25.86
N PHE A 344 2.90 2.08 -26.76
CA PHE A 344 3.75 2.51 -27.87
C PHE A 344 4.59 3.78 -27.62
N LYS A 345 4.55 4.36 -26.41
CA LYS A 345 5.16 5.68 -26.14
C LYS A 345 6.68 5.70 -26.31
N THR A 346 7.37 4.65 -25.86
CA THR A 346 8.82 4.48 -26.05
C THR A 346 9.16 4.45 -27.54
N GLN A 347 8.33 3.79 -28.34
CA GLN A 347 8.50 3.68 -29.80
C GLN A 347 8.31 5.03 -30.48
N LEU A 348 7.26 5.80 -30.13
CA LEU A 348 7.09 7.16 -30.67
C LEU A 348 8.24 8.09 -30.30
N GLN A 349 8.70 8.03 -29.06
CA GLN A 349 9.83 8.84 -28.61
C GLN A 349 11.11 8.48 -29.38
N LEU A 350 11.36 7.20 -29.61
CA LEU A 350 12.48 6.72 -30.41
C LEU A 350 12.36 7.15 -31.88
N ALA A 351 11.19 6.97 -32.51
CA ALA A 351 10.95 7.39 -33.89
C ALA A 351 11.23 8.90 -34.08
N ARG A 352 10.78 9.72 -33.12
CA ARG A 352 11.08 11.16 -33.11
C ARG A 352 12.58 11.45 -33.05
N TYR A 353 13.33 10.73 -32.22
CA TYR A 353 14.77 10.97 -32.09
C TYR A 353 15.56 10.46 -33.29
N LEU A 354 15.18 9.29 -33.83
CA LEU A 354 15.75 8.74 -35.06
C LEU A 354 15.55 9.69 -36.24
N SER A 355 14.35 10.23 -36.42
CA SER A 355 14.07 11.20 -37.47
C SER A 355 14.89 12.48 -37.34
N ARG A 356 15.02 13.01 -36.11
CA ARG A 356 15.89 14.18 -35.86
C ARG A 356 17.37 13.90 -36.09
N ALA A 357 17.80 12.65 -35.93
CA ALA A 357 19.14 12.18 -36.29
C ALA A 357 19.30 11.88 -37.79
N GLY A 358 18.25 12.04 -38.60
CA GLY A 358 18.24 11.73 -40.04
C GLY A 358 18.04 10.25 -40.39
N ARG A 359 17.87 9.37 -39.40
CA ARG A 359 17.59 7.93 -39.55
C ARG A 359 16.10 7.70 -39.84
N ASN A 360 15.60 8.28 -40.93
CA ASN A 360 14.16 8.30 -41.24
C ASN A 360 13.59 6.92 -41.60
N ASP A 361 14.38 6.05 -42.25
CA ASP A 361 13.92 4.71 -42.64
C ASP A 361 13.66 3.84 -41.41
N GLU A 362 14.51 3.92 -40.39
CA GLU A 362 14.34 3.22 -39.12
C GLU A 362 13.18 3.78 -38.30
N ALA A 363 13.01 5.11 -38.30
CA ALA A 363 11.86 5.75 -37.68
C ALA A 363 10.55 5.25 -38.31
N ARG A 364 10.49 5.14 -39.64
CA ARG A 364 9.30 4.62 -40.35
C ARG A 364 9.02 3.16 -40.04
N ALA A 365 10.03 2.29 -40.11
CA ALA A 365 9.85 0.88 -39.78
C ALA A 365 9.31 0.68 -38.36
N LEU A 366 9.73 1.54 -37.42
CA LEU A 366 9.21 1.54 -36.05
C LEU A 366 7.75 2.00 -35.98
N MET A 367 7.37 3.01 -36.76
CA MET A 367 6.00 3.52 -36.83
C MET A 367 5.04 2.54 -37.50
N ASP A 368 5.47 1.86 -38.57
CA ASP A 368 4.69 0.82 -39.23
C ASP A 368 4.31 -0.28 -38.23
N ALA A 369 5.27 -0.73 -37.42
CA ALA A 369 5.04 -1.73 -36.37
C ALA A 369 4.12 -1.22 -35.24
N VAL A 370 4.10 0.09 -34.96
CA VAL A 370 3.19 0.70 -33.98
C VAL A 370 1.77 0.74 -34.55
N LEU A 371 1.61 1.22 -35.77
CA LEU A 371 0.32 1.38 -36.45
C LEU A 371 -0.36 0.03 -36.70
N GLU A 372 0.41 -1.02 -36.99
CA GLU A 372 -0.13 -2.38 -37.12
C GLU A 372 -0.80 -2.87 -35.82
N LYS A 373 -0.22 -2.51 -34.68
CA LYS A 373 -0.67 -2.95 -33.35
C LYS A 373 -1.68 -2.01 -32.68
N HIS A 374 -1.69 -0.73 -33.05
CA HIS A 374 -2.46 0.34 -32.40
C HIS A 374 -3.25 1.15 -33.42
N LYS A 375 -4.16 0.47 -34.12
CA LYS A 375 -4.97 1.05 -35.20
C LYS A 375 -6.02 2.05 -34.71
N ASP A 376 -6.40 1.92 -33.44
CA ASP A 376 -7.42 2.68 -32.72
C ASP A 376 -6.88 4.00 -32.12
N VAL A 377 -5.63 4.38 -32.43
CA VAL A 377 -4.96 5.55 -31.85
C VAL A 377 -4.60 6.57 -32.92
N LEU A 378 -4.95 7.83 -32.68
CA LEU A 378 -4.66 8.96 -33.57
C LEU A 378 -3.19 9.40 -33.49
N LEU A 379 -2.59 9.41 -32.31
CA LEU A 379 -1.24 9.97 -32.10
C LEU A 379 -0.14 9.31 -32.98
N PRO A 380 -0.03 7.98 -33.11
CA PRO A 380 0.91 7.36 -34.03
C PRO A 380 0.68 7.75 -35.50
N ARG A 381 -0.59 7.90 -35.92
CA ARG A 381 -0.94 8.32 -37.29
C ARG A 381 -0.46 9.75 -37.56
N LEU A 382 -0.61 10.65 -36.57
CA LEU A 382 -0.07 12.01 -36.67
C LEU A 382 1.46 12.03 -36.76
N TYR A 383 2.14 11.14 -36.03
CA TYR A 383 3.59 10.99 -36.13
C TYR A 383 4.01 10.55 -37.52
N GLU A 384 3.33 9.57 -38.11
CA GLU A 384 3.67 9.07 -39.45
C GLU A 384 3.52 10.15 -40.53
N LEU A 385 2.48 10.98 -40.44
CA LEU A 385 2.30 12.12 -41.35
C LEU A 385 3.45 13.13 -41.28
N VAL A 386 3.99 13.36 -40.08
CA VAL A 386 5.16 14.24 -39.87
C VAL A 386 6.44 13.61 -40.43
N LEU A 387 6.56 12.28 -40.34
CA LEU A 387 7.73 11.52 -40.77
C LEU A 387 7.75 11.22 -42.28
N LEU A 388 6.73 11.68 -43.03
CA LEU A 388 6.69 11.57 -44.48
C LEU A 388 7.83 12.34 -45.16
N PRO A 389 8.37 11.81 -46.29
CA PRO A 389 9.31 12.57 -47.10
C PRO A 389 8.61 13.80 -47.69
N LYS A 390 9.33 14.92 -47.79
CA LYS A 390 8.82 16.13 -48.45
C LYS A 390 8.44 15.81 -49.90
N GLY A 391 7.14 15.83 -50.22
CA GLY A 391 6.62 15.60 -51.57
C GLY A 391 5.66 14.41 -51.72
N GLY A 392 5.42 13.63 -50.66
CA GLY A 392 4.30 12.68 -50.64
C GLY A 392 2.95 13.41 -50.55
N ASP A 393 1.88 12.79 -51.07
CA ASP A 393 0.52 13.30 -50.90
C ASP A 393 0.05 13.08 -49.45
N SER A 394 0.46 13.99 -48.56
CA SER A 394 0.08 13.96 -47.15
C SER A 394 -1.43 14.06 -46.96
N ALA A 395 -2.18 14.61 -47.91
CA ALA A 395 -3.63 14.73 -47.83
C ALA A 395 -4.31 13.38 -48.11
N GLU A 396 -3.85 12.65 -49.12
CA GLU A 396 -4.35 11.29 -49.40
C GLU A 396 -4.09 10.34 -48.22
N LEU A 397 -2.86 10.34 -47.69
CA LEU A 397 -2.54 9.49 -46.54
C LEU A 397 -3.31 9.88 -45.28
N TYR A 398 -3.50 11.18 -45.05
CA TYR A 398 -4.32 11.67 -43.94
C TYR A 398 -5.76 11.19 -44.05
N ASN A 399 -6.38 11.31 -45.23
CA ASN A 399 -7.75 10.85 -45.46
C ASN A 399 -7.89 9.34 -45.24
N LYS A 400 -6.91 8.55 -45.72
CA LYS A 400 -6.86 7.11 -45.47
C LYS A 400 -6.80 6.80 -43.97
N TYR A 401 -5.90 7.48 -43.24
CA TYR A 401 -5.74 7.24 -41.81
C TYR A 401 -6.94 7.65 -40.98
N LEU A 402 -7.62 8.74 -41.34
CA LEU A 402 -8.86 9.11 -40.69
C LEU A 402 -9.97 8.11 -40.96
N ALA A 403 -10.11 7.61 -42.18
CA ALA A 403 -11.13 6.62 -42.53
C ALA A 403 -10.92 5.31 -41.75
N GLU A 404 -9.68 4.81 -41.68
CA GLU A 404 -9.36 3.62 -40.89
C GLU A 404 -9.57 3.84 -39.38
N LEU A 405 -9.20 5.02 -38.86
CA LEU A 405 -9.45 5.35 -37.46
C LEU A 405 -10.95 5.44 -37.16
N ASP A 406 -11.72 6.00 -38.09
CA ASP A 406 -13.17 6.12 -37.97
C ASP A 406 -13.83 4.75 -37.87
N GLU A 407 -13.47 3.85 -38.78
CA GLU A 407 -13.93 2.46 -38.79
C GLU A 407 -13.55 1.70 -37.51
N GLU A 408 -12.29 1.80 -37.06
CA GLU A 408 -11.78 1.04 -35.92
C GLU A 408 -12.30 1.57 -34.56
N VAL A 409 -12.43 2.89 -34.40
CA VAL A 409 -12.82 3.51 -33.13
C VAL A 409 -14.34 3.70 -33.03
N PHE A 410 -14.93 4.30 -34.07
CA PHE A 410 -16.33 4.67 -34.05
C PHE A 410 -17.21 3.59 -34.69
N GLY A 411 -16.73 2.93 -35.74
CA GLY A 411 -17.45 1.86 -36.44
C GLY A 411 -18.85 2.29 -36.86
N GLU A 412 -19.77 1.32 -36.96
CA GLU A 412 -21.18 1.65 -37.12
C GLU A 412 -21.74 2.23 -35.80
N GLU A 413 -22.65 3.21 -35.94
CA GLU A 413 -23.28 3.87 -34.80
C GLU A 413 -23.99 2.83 -33.92
N PRO A 414 -23.63 2.71 -32.61
CA PRO A 414 -24.17 1.67 -31.78
C PRO A 414 -25.68 1.85 -31.58
N ALA A 415 -26.43 0.75 -31.68
CA ALA A 415 -27.90 0.78 -31.50
C ALA A 415 -28.35 1.28 -30.11
N TRP A 416 -27.49 1.19 -29.08
CA TRP A 416 -27.78 1.70 -27.74
C TRP A 416 -26.54 1.98 -26.88
N PRO A 417 -26.49 3.10 -26.13
CA PRO A 417 -27.39 4.25 -26.27
C PRO A 417 -27.14 4.98 -27.60
N PRO A 418 -28.19 5.37 -28.34
CA PRO A 418 -28.02 6.13 -29.58
C PRO A 418 -27.29 7.45 -29.30
N GLY A 419 -26.31 7.79 -30.13
CA GLY A 419 -25.45 8.96 -29.91
C GLY A 419 -24.46 8.82 -28.75
N GLY A 420 -24.13 7.59 -28.31
CA GLY A 420 -23.11 7.37 -27.29
C GLY A 420 -21.76 7.95 -27.73
N GLU A 421 -21.30 8.99 -27.03
CA GLU A 421 -19.97 9.58 -27.24
C GLU A 421 -18.91 8.48 -27.06
N LYS A 422 -18.17 8.14 -28.13
CA LYS A 422 -16.97 7.29 -28.06
C LYS A 422 -15.74 8.21 -28.01
N PRO A 423 -15.21 8.56 -26.82
CA PRO A 423 -14.07 9.46 -26.75
C PRO A 423 -12.80 8.77 -27.26
N LEU A 424 -12.03 9.48 -28.10
CA LEU A 424 -10.63 9.15 -28.34
C LEU A 424 -9.82 9.45 -27.08
N MET A 425 -9.51 8.42 -26.31
CA MET A 425 -8.77 8.55 -25.05
C MET A 425 -7.27 8.55 -25.31
N GLU A 426 -6.71 9.74 -25.55
CA GLU A 426 -5.28 9.91 -25.80
C GLU A 426 -4.56 10.63 -24.67
N MET A 427 -3.29 10.28 -24.46
CA MET A 427 -2.45 10.89 -23.44
C MET A 427 -1.19 11.47 -24.08
N TRP A 428 -1.24 12.77 -24.33
CA TRP A 428 -0.20 13.54 -25.00
C TRP A 428 0.87 14.01 -24.02
N ARG A 429 2.14 13.90 -24.41
CA ARG A 429 3.24 14.60 -23.75
C ARG A 429 3.39 15.98 -24.37
N ARG A 430 3.96 16.92 -23.62
CA ARG A 430 4.26 18.28 -24.14
C ARG A 430 5.14 18.21 -25.39
N GLU A 431 6.05 17.26 -25.40
CA GLU A 431 7.01 17.06 -26.48
C GLU A 431 6.36 16.53 -27.76
N ASP A 432 5.23 15.81 -27.63
CA ASP A 432 4.44 15.37 -28.78
C ASP A 432 3.79 16.59 -29.43
N LEU A 433 3.22 17.51 -28.63
CA LEU A 433 2.69 18.78 -29.12
C LEU A 433 3.76 19.63 -29.80
N ASP A 434 4.92 19.81 -29.16
CA ASP A 434 6.02 20.60 -29.73
C ASP A 434 6.52 20.01 -31.05
N PHE A 435 6.59 18.67 -31.17
CA PHE A 435 7.00 17.98 -32.39
C PHE A 435 5.99 18.16 -33.53
N LEU A 436 4.71 17.89 -33.26
CA LEU A 436 3.64 17.99 -34.26
C LEU A 436 3.42 19.46 -34.69
N ALA A 437 3.46 20.41 -33.75
CA ALA A 437 3.23 21.83 -34.04
C ALA A 437 4.33 22.45 -34.93
N GLN A 438 5.59 22.03 -34.77
CA GLN A 438 6.68 22.46 -35.66
C GLN A 438 6.40 22.07 -37.12
N TYR A 439 5.80 20.91 -37.33
CA TYR A 439 5.51 20.41 -38.66
C TYR A 439 4.23 21.01 -39.25
N PHE A 440 3.10 20.90 -38.55
CA PHE A 440 1.80 21.30 -39.10
C PHE A 440 1.60 22.82 -39.15
N LEU A 441 2.14 23.56 -38.18
CA LEU A 441 1.92 25.00 -38.11
C LEU A 441 3.09 25.81 -38.69
N LYS A 442 4.14 25.14 -39.21
CA LYS A 442 5.42 25.75 -39.61
C LYS A 442 5.96 26.73 -38.58
N LEU A 443 5.66 26.50 -37.30
CA LEU A 443 6.10 27.39 -36.25
C LEU A 443 7.64 27.35 -36.20
N PRO A 444 8.31 28.50 -36.10
CA PRO A 444 9.75 28.49 -35.87
C PRO A 444 9.99 27.65 -34.60
N SER A 445 10.94 26.72 -34.69
CA SER A 445 11.38 25.92 -33.54
C SER A 445 11.55 26.88 -32.37
N ARG A 446 10.77 26.70 -31.29
CA ARG A 446 10.88 27.55 -30.09
C ARG A 446 12.37 27.65 -29.78
N PRO A 447 12.98 28.85 -29.86
CA PRO A 447 14.37 28.97 -29.50
C PRO A 447 14.48 28.45 -28.07
N GLY A 448 15.35 27.47 -27.86
CA GLY A 448 15.97 27.34 -26.55
C GLY A 448 16.55 28.72 -26.29
N LYS A 449 15.92 29.50 -25.41
CA LYS A 449 16.39 30.85 -25.10
C LYS A 449 17.83 30.68 -24.58
N GLY A 450 18.82 31.25 -25.29
CA GLY A 450 20.24 31.44 -24.93
C GLY A 450 21.08 30.16 -24.72
N GLN A 451 22.14 29.88 -25.48
CA GLN A 451 23.46 30.55 -25.44
C GLN A 451 23.96 30.83 -24.04
#